data_AF-A0A9D5ID27-F1
#
_entry.id   AF-A0A9D5ID27-F1
#
_cell.length_a   1.000
_cell.length_b   1.000
_cell.length_c   1.000
_cell.angle_alpha   90.00
_cell.angle_beta   90.00
_cell.angle_gamma   90.00
#
_symmetry.space_group_name_H-M   'P 1'
#
loop_
_entity.id
_entity.type
_entity.pdbx_description
1 polymer ?
#
loop_
_entity_poly.entity_id
_entity_poly.type
_entity_poly.pdbx_seq_one_letter_code
_entity_poly.pdbx_strand_id
1 'polypeptide(L)'
;MTHRRILAVYSHPDDEGQVTGTLHHFLRQGHQVTLLCATRGEVGEISHPSLATPETLWYTRELELRASMAQIGLFDVRFLPFRDSGMDGTPENEDPRCLH
;
A
#
# COMPACT_ATOMS: atom_id res chain seq x y z
N MET A 1 24.85 8.87 -15.34
CA MET A 1 23.38 8.98 -15.19
C MET A 1 23.09 9.66 -13.87
N THR A 2 22.03 10.48 -13.76
CA THR A 2 21.67 11.13 -12.49
C THR A 2 20.86 10.17 -11.63
N HIS A 3 21.28 9.92 -10.40
CA HIS A 3 20.51 9.12 -9.45
C HIS A 3 19.51 10.01 -8.73
N ARG A 4 18.21 9.73 -8.92
CA ARG A 4 17.12 10.45 -8.24
C ARG A 4 16.54 9.61 -7.12
N ARG A 5 15.86 10.27 -6.19
CA ARG A 5 15.06 9.66 -5.14
C ARG A 5 13.59 9.95 -5.44
N ILE A 6 12.77 8.91 -5.51
CA ILE A 6 11.37 8.97 -5.90
C ILE A 6 10.55 8.43 -4.74
N LEU A 7 9.55 9.20 -4.31
CA LEU A 7 8.56 8.77 -3.34
C LEU A 7 7.23 8.59 -4.06
N ALA A 8 6.72 7.37 -4.07
CA ALA A 8 5.39 7.04 -4.58
C ALA A 8 4.44 6.90 -3.38
N VAL A 9 3.37 7.68 -3.35
CA VAL A 9 2.44 7.76 -2.22
C VAL A 9 1.07 7.27 -2.66
N TYR A 10 0.51 6.31 -1.93
CA TYR A 10 -0.78 5.68 -2.23
C TYR A 10 -1.61 5.51 -0.97
N SER A 11 -2.92 5.35 -1.13
CA SER A 11 -3.85 5.25 -0.01
C SER A 11 -3.88 3.85 0.59
N HIS A 12 -4.00 2.83 -0.27
CA HIS A 12 -4.20 1.44 0.14
C HIS A 12 -3.23 0.46 -0.55
N PRO A 13 -3.01 -0.73 0.04
CA PRO A 13 -2.23 -1.81 -0.58
C PRO A 13 -2.91 -2.43 -1.82
N ASP A 14 -2.58 -1.99 -3.04
CA ASP A 14 -3.08 -2.43 -4.37
C ASP A 14 -3.15 -1.26 -5.35
N ASP A 15 -3.32 -0.03 -4.84
CA ASP A 15 -3.34 1.21 -5.62
C ASP A 15 -2.10 1.37 -6.50
N GLU A 16 -0.95 0.88 -6.04
CA GLU A 16 0.32 0.93 -6.78
C GLU A 16 0.36 0.01 -8.01
N GLY A 17 -0.54 -0.98 -8.08
CA GLY A 17 -0.67 -1.90 -9.20
C GLY A 17 -0.80 -1.16 -10.53
N GLN A 18 -1.48 0.00 -10.52
CA GLN A 18 -1.69 0.84 -11.70
C GLN A 18 -0.40 1.47 -12.26
N VAL A 19 0.64 1.59 -11.45
CA VAL A 19 1.90 2.27 -11.81
C VAL A 19 3.15 1.39 -11.69
N THR A 20 2.98 0.11 -11.36
CA THR A 20 4.08 -0.81 -11.05
C THR A 20 5.14 -0.85 -12.16
N GLY A 21 4.72 -0.76 -13.43
CA GLY A 21 5.64 -0.67 -14.58
C GLY A 21 6.54 0.58 -14.55
N THR A 22 6.00 1.72 -14.13
CA THR A 22 6.75 2.98 -13.98
C THR A 22 7.74 2.91 -12.82
N LEU A 23 7.33 2.35 -11.68
CA LEU A 23 8.22 2.15 -10.53
C LEU A 23 9.39 1.23 -10.90
N HIS A 24 9.10 0.13 -11.59
CA HIS A 24 10.12 -0.79 -12.10
C HIS A 24 11.06 -0.11 -13.10
N HIS A 25 10.53 0.72 -14.00
CA HIS A 25 11.35 1.48 -14.96
C HIS A 25 12.40 2.35 -14.25
N PHE A 26 12.01 3.09 -13.21
CA PHE A 26 12.94 3.93 -12.46
C PHE A 26 13.96 3.13 -11.65
N LEU A 27 13.56 1.99 -11.06
CA LEU A 27 14.49 1.07 -10.40
C LEU A 27 15.54 0.54 -11.38
N ARG A 28 15.14 0.14 -12.60
CA ARG A 28 16.07 -0.31 -13.64
C ARG A 28 17.05 0.77 -14.12
N GLN A 29 16.69 2.04 -13.97
CA GLN A 29 17.57 3.18 -14.23
C GLN A 29 18.51 3.49 -13.06
N GLY A 30 18.46 2.72 -11.97
CA GLY A 30 19.29 2.90 -10.78
C GLY A 30 18.81 4.02 -9.86
N HIS A 31 17.57 4.51 -10.01
CA HIS A 31 17.00 5.45 -9.04
C HIS A 31 16.61 4.74 -7.74
N GLN A 32 16.60 5.50 -6.64
CA GLN A 32 16.05 5.03 -5.37
C GLN A 32 14.54 5.29 -5.37
N VAL A 33 13.74 4.26 -5.16
CA VAL A 33 12.28 4.36 -5.10
C VAL A 33 11.81 3.87 -3.74
N THR A 34 11.01 4.69 -3.07
CA THR A 34 10.29 4.37 -1.84
C THR A 34 8.80 4.38 -2.14
N LEU A 35 8.08 3.33 -1.72
CA LEU A 35 6.63 3.31 -1.72
C LEU A 35 6.12 3.60 -0.30
N LEU A 36 5.24 4.60 -0.18
CA LEU A 36 4.57 4.97 1.07
C LEU A 36 3.07 4.73 0.92
N CYS A 37 2.54 3.81 1.71
CA CYS A 37 1.11 3.57 1.79
C CYS A 37 0.54 4.30 3.02
N ALA A 38 -0.57 5.02 2.87
CA ALA A 38 -1.17 5.76 3.97
C ALA A 38 -1.79 4.85 5.03
N THR A 39 -2.38 3.74 4.59
CA THR A 39 -3.14 2.80 5.42
C THR A 39 -2.69 1.36 5.17
N ARG A 40 -3.28 0.40 5.88
CA ARG A 40 -3.09 -1.03 5.60
C ARG A 40 -4.31 -1.69 4.97
N GLY A 41 -5.29 -0.88 4.55
CA GLY A 41 -6.48 -1.37 3.88
C GLY A 41 -7.39 -2.20 4.80
N GLU A 42 -7.49 -1.80 6.06
CA GLU A 42 -8.17 -2.55 7.13
C GLU A 42 -9.66 -2.78 6.90
N VAL A 43 -10.29 -2.00 6.01
CA VAL A 43 -11.72 -2.03 5.71
C VAL A 43 -11.99 -2.67 4.34
N GLY A 44 -10.96 -3.21 3.69
CA GLY A 44 -11.08 -3.87 2.40
C GLY A 44 -11.94 -5.14 2.41
N GLU A 45 -12.40 -5.56 1.24
CA GLU A 45 -13.12 -6.82 1.08
C GLU A 45 -12.20 -8.03 1.21
N ILE A 46 -12.64 -9.06 1.93
CA ILE A 46 -11.94 -10.33 2.05
C ILE A 46 -12.46 -11.29 0.97
N SER A 47 -11.65 -11.53 -0.05
CA SER A 47 -12.03 -12.37 -1.20
C SER A 47 -12.27 -13.84 -0.81
N HIS A 48 -11.58 -14.35 0.20
CA HIS A 48 -11.75 -15.70 0.70
C HIS A 48 -11.56 -15.78 2.23
N PRO A 49 -12.52 -16.32 3.00
CA PRO A 49 -12.47 -16.32 4.47
C PRO A 49 -11.27 -17.04 5.11
N SER A 50 -10.59 -17.93 4.35
CA SER A 50 -9.39 -18.61 4.84
C SER A 50 -8.11 -17.77 4.75
N LEU A 51 -8.14 -16.62 4.07
CA LEU A 51 -6.97 -15.77 3.85
C LEU A 51 -6.81 -14.70 4.94
N ALA A 52 -7.94 -14.20 5.46
CA ALA A 52 -7.96 -13.17 6.48
C ALA A 52 -9.30 -13.14 7.22
N THR A 53 -9.29 -12.44 8.34
CA THR A 53 -10.45 -11.95 9.08
C THR A 53 -10.39 -10.42 9.10
N PRO A 54 -11.47 -9.70 9.43
CA PRO A 54 -11.41 -8.25 9.60
C PRO A 54 -10.27 -7.79 10.54
N GLU A 55 -9.99 -8.56 11.59
CA GLU A 55 -8.94 -8.26 12.57
C GLU A 55 -7.52 -8.50 12.04
N THR A 56 -7.36 -9.37 11.04
CA THR A 56 -6.05 -9.74 10.48
C THR A 56 -5.79 -9.20 9.08
N LEU A 57 -6.79 -8.58 8.43
CA LEU A 57 -6.71 -8.13 7.04
C LEU A 57 -5.55 -7.16 6.82
N TRP A 58 -5.35 -6.22 7.74
CA TRP A 58 -4.24 -5.25 7.70
C TRP A 58 -2.88 -5.92 7.54
N TYR A 59 -2.67 -7.05 8.22
CA TYR A 59 -1.40 -7.78 8.22
C TYR A 59 -1.24 -8.55 6.92
N THR A 60 -2.31 -9.23 6.47
CA THR A 60 -2.33 -9.92 5.20
C THR A 60 -2.01 -8.97 4.04
N ARG A 61 -2.68 -7.81 3.98
CA ARG A 61 -2.46 -6.82 2.92
C ARG A 61 -1.08 -6.16 2.98
N GLU A 62 -0.54 -5.91 4.17
CA GLU A 62 0.85 -5.45 4.31
C GLU A 62 1.84 -6.47 3.72
N LEU A 63 1.64 -7.77 4.00
CA LEU A 63 2.48 -8.82 3.44
C LEU A 63 2.32 -8.93 1.92
N GLU A 64 1.10 -8.81 1.41
CA GLU A 64 0.81 -8.83 -0.04
C GLU A 64 1.52 -7.69 -0.77
N LEU A 65 1.42 -6.45 -0.27
CA LEU A 65 2.10 -5.30 -0.87
C LEU A 65 3.61 -5.48 -0.87
N ARG A 66 4.20 -5.91 0.26
CA ARG A 66 5.64 -6.16 0.35
C ARG A 66 6.08 -7.26 -0.63
N ALA A 67 5.31 -8.34 -0.74
CA ALA A 67 5.60 -9.44 -1.66
C ALA A 67 5.46 -9.02 -3.13
N SER A 68 4.45 -8.21 -3.45
CA SER A 68 4.22 -7.63 -4.78
C SER A 68 5.39 -6.72 -5.19
N MET A 69 5.76 -5.77 -4.33
CA MET A 69 6.86 -4.84 -4.59
C MET A 69 8.23 -5.52 -4.69
N ALA A 70 8.45 -6.59 -3.93
CA ALA A 70 9.64 -7.41 -4.05
C ALA A 70 9.81 -8.03 -5.46
N GLN A 71 8.72 -8.31 -6.20
CA GLN A 71 8.80 -8.85 -7.56
C GLN A 71 9.51 -7.90 -8.55
N ILE A 72 9.41 -6.59 -8.32
CA ILE A 72 10.05 -5.57 -9.16
C ILE A 72 11.37 -5.04 -8.58
N GLY A 73 11.83 -5.58 -7.45
CA GLY A 73 13.02 -5.14 -6.73
C GLY A 73 12.82 -3.90 -5.84
N LEU A 74 11.58 -3.55 -5.51
CA LEU A 74 11.25 -2.45 -4.60
C LEU A 74 11.11 -3.00 -3.17
N PHE A 75 12.07 -2.68 -2.30
CA PHE A 75 12.07 -3.15 -0.91
C PHE A 75 11.76 -2.06 0.12
N ASP A 76 11.93 -0.78 -0.25
CA ASP A 76 11.61 0.34 0.63
C ASP A 76 10.10 0.63 0.58
N VAL A 77 9.33 -0.21 1.27
CA VAL A 77 7.89 -0.10 1.46
C VAL A 77 7.59 0.33 2.88
N ARG A 78 6.90 1.47 3.03
CA ARG A 78 6.59 2.10 4.32
C ARG A 78 5.09 2.35 4.45
N PHE A 79 4.64 2.45 5.70
CA PHE A 79 3.25 2.69 6.05
C PHE A 79 3.15 3.88 7.00
N LEU A 80 2.15 4.73 6.80
CA LEU A 80 1.75 5.72 7.79
C LEU A 80 0.85 5.08 8.86
N PRO A 81 0.60 5.76 10.00
CA PRO A 81 -0.18 5.19 11.09
C PRO A 81 -1.70 5.46 10.96
N PHE A 82 -2.20 5.73 9.74
CA PHE A 82 -3.62 5.98 9.52
C PHE A 82 -4.37 4.67 9.27
N ARG A 83 -5.63 4.63 9.74
CA ARG A 83 -6.56 3.56 9.43
C ARG A 83 -7.26 3.85 8.11
N ASP A 84 -7.51 2.82 7.32
CA ASP A 84 -8.44 2.87 6.19
C ASP A 84 -9.82 3.40 6.64
N SER A 85 -10.35 4.38 5.91
CA SER A 85 -11.62 5.02 6.21
C SER A 85 -12.83 4.25 5.71
N GLY A 86 -12.64 3.22 4.89
CA GLY A 86 -13.72 2.68 4.10
C GLY A 86 -14.33 3.74 3.18
N MET A 87 -15.55 3.48 2.72
CA MET A 87 -16.24 4.34 1.77
C MET A 87 -16.92 5.52 2.47
N ASP A 88 -17.09 6.62 1.74
CA ASP A 88 -17.85 7.79 2.21
C ASP A 88 -19.25 7.39 2.71
N GLY A 89 -19.63 7.92 3.87
CA GLY A 89 -20.91 7.62 4.53
C GLY A 89 -21.01 6.27 5.25
N THR A 90 -19.95 5.46 5.28
CA THR A 90 -19.91 4.23 6.09
C THR A 90 -19.52 4.52 7.54
N PRO A 91 -19.93 3.68 8.53
CA PRO A 91 -19.53 3.87 9.93
C PRO A 91 -18.01 3.94 10.14
N GLU A 92 -17.25 3.25 9.31
CA GLU A 92 -15.78 3.23 9.35
C GLU A 92 -15.16 4.59 9.02
N ASN A 93 -15.87 5.43 8.25
CA ASN A 93 -15.39 6.74 7.85
C ASN A 93 -15.30 7.71 9.03
N GLU A 94 -16.07 7.50 10.09
CA GLU A 94 -16.09 8.32 11.31
C GLU A 94 -14.98 7.97 12.32
N ASP A 95 -14.12 6.98 12.04
CA ASP A 95 -13.07 6.59 12.96
C ASP A 95 -12.00 7.70 13.09
N PRO A 96 -11.63 8.14 14.31
CA PRO A 96 -10.66 9.23 14.51
C PRO A 96 -9.23 8.86 14.11
N ARG A 97 -8.96 7.59 13.81
CA ARG A 97 -7.66 7.12 13.30
C ARG A 97 -7.55 7.25 11.78
N CYS A 98 -8.64 7.56 11.08
CA CYS A 98 -8.65 7.82 9.65
C CYS A 98 -7.97 9.17 9.33
N LEU A 99 -7.52 9.29 8.09
CA LEU A 99 -6.99 10.55 7.56
C LEU A 99 -8.16 11.42 7.08
N HIS A 100 -8.42 12.52 7.79
CA HIS A 100 -9.46 13.52 7.50
C HIS A 100 -8.87 14.81 6.95
#